data_AF-A0A956J2B4-F1
#
_entry.id   AF-A0A956J2B4-F1
#
_cell.length_a   1.000
_cell.length_b   1.000
_cell.length_c   1.000
_cell.angle_alpha   90.00
_cell.angle_beta   90.00
_cell.angle_gamma   90.00
#
_symmetry.space_group_name_H-M   'P 1'
#
loop_
_entity.id
_entity.type
_entity.pdbx_description
1 polymer ?
#
loop_
_entity_poly.entity_id
_entity_poly.type
_entity_poly.pdbx_seq_one_letter_code
_entity_poly.pdbx_strand_id
1 'polypeptide(L)'
;MHQPSFSSRRALRSVSYGALAVLGGLLALAACSSEEGSTKEQLGSGGSAGAASGGSAGAETLPGPEEWNRDVTPPSTEAAATGRTSCEYKAGALPKETHGAGAPMGKDIPVDHILVIMSENRSFDHYLQGIRSIGIDADVAPDTYTNPDENGDDIAPAQDTAYCFADTPHSWASVHRQINGGKMDGFVTEASGSHETPMNATLEFIEGKRALTYNTEADVPLVYWMAKNFSIGDRYFCSVPGATWPNREYLWAATSFGEKGNDFPQEVDKTIFTYLNERQLDWKFYHQNTPSMAMLLDEYFKYQGEGRFHSLDDYYADAEAGTLPQVAIIDPGPDIRTWEGIDEHPPAQTDIGQNWMSNVVRALVASPNWESSALFITYDEHGGLYDHVAPPKACPPDDRRDSLDEGEAFDMYGVRVPFFVVSPFAKQGYVSHNVYDHTSILRFIQARFTIPALTNRDANAEAPFDMFDFEAPPTRGALDVPEVAINQERLAKCESIWSK
;
A
#
# COMPACT_ATOMS: atom_id res chain seq x y z
N MET A 1 -11.94 -29.81 50.05
CA MET A 1 -10.85 -28.93 49.55
C MET A 1 -10.07 -29.72 48.51
N HIS A 2 -10.43 -29.54 47.24
CA HIS A 2 -9.85 -30.22 46.09
C HIS A 2 -9.52 -29.16 45.05
N GLN A 3 -8.27 -29.14 44.60
CA GLN A 3 -7.85 -28.45 43.39
C GLN A 3 -8.26 -29.28 42.17
N PRO A 4 -8.62 -28.66 41.04
CA PRO A 4 -8.62 -29.35 39.76
C PRO A 4 -7.38 -28.96 38.93
N SER A 5 -6.64 -29.98 38.52
CA SER A 5 -5.65 -29.92 37.45
C SER A 5 -6.33 -29.73 36.09
N PHE A 6 -5.83 -28.81 35.28
CA PHE A 6 -6.15 -28.76 33.85
C PHE A 6 -5.02 -29.43 33.06
N SER A 7 -5.31 -30.62 32.55
CA SER A 7 -4.54 -31.33 31.54
C SER A 7 -5.53 -31.82 30.47
N SER A 8 -5.57 -31.14 29.33
CA SER A 8 -5.91 -31.77 28.06
C SER A 8 -5.27 -31.00 26.91
N ARG A 9 -4.09 -31.46 26.48
CA ARG A 9 -3.55 -31.15 25.15
C ARG A 9 -4.41 -31.88 24.13
N ARG A 10 -5.18 -31.16 23.33
CA ARG A 10 -5.65 -31.68 22.03
C ARG A 10 -4.56 -31.40 21.01
N ALA A 11 -3.90 -32.46 20.57
CA ALA A 11 -3.04 -32.43 19.40
C ALA A 11 -3.94 -32.23 18.16
N LEU A 12 -3.93 -31.03 17.59
CA LEU A 12 -4.37 -30.80 16.23
C LEU A 12 -3.28 -31.34 15.30
N ARG A 13 -3.62 -32.39 14.55
CA ARG A 13 -2.77 -32.93 13.50
C ARG A 13 -2.71 -31.89 12.38
N SER A 14 -1.52 -31.37 12.11
CA SER A 14 -1.18 -30.65 10.89
C SER A 14 -1.43 -31.55 9.69
N VAL A 15 -2.50 -31.29 8.95
CA VAL A 15 -2.69 -31.83 7.60
C VAL A 15 -2.12 -30.80 6.64
N SER A 16 -1.16 -31.19 5.83
CA SER A 16 -0.54 -30.34 4.82
C SER A 16 -1.58 -29.94 3.76
N TYR A 17 -2.03 -28.68 3.80
CA TYR A 17 -3.01 -28.08 2.88
C TYR A 17 -2.37 -27.35 1.68
N GLY A 18 -1.15 -27.71 1.29
CA GLY A 18 -0.36 -26.94 0.30
C GLY A 18 -0.93 -26.87 -1.12
N ALA A 19 -1.83 -27.79 -1.53
CA ALA A 19 -2.38 -27.81 -2.89
C ALA A 19 -3.85 -27.34 -3.00
N LEU A 20 -4.66 -27.53 -1.94
CA LEU A 20 -6.04 -27.01 -1.92
C LEU A 20 -6.10 -25.52 -1.57
N ALA A 21 -5.16 -25.02 -0.77
CA ALA A 21 -5.05 -23.59 -0.49
C ALA A 21 -4.70 -22.78 -1.75
N VAL A 22 -3.97 -23.36 -2.70
CA VAL A 22 -3.59 -22.70 -3.96
C VAL A 22 -4.78 -22.53 -4.90
N LEU A 23 -5.65 -23.54 -5.04
CA LEU A 23 -6.88 -23.42 -5.84
C LEU A 23 -7.90 -22.48 -5.17
N GLY A 24 -8.02 -22.50 -3.84
CA GLY A 24 -8.86 -21.57 -3.09
C GLY A 24 -8.34 -20.12 -3.13
N GLY A 25 -7.02 -19.93 -3.01
CA GLY A 25 -6.36 -18.62 -3.08
C GLY A 25 -6.37 -18.02 -4.48
N LEU A 26 -6.19 -18.84 -5.54
CA LEU A 26 -6.37 -18.39 -6.93
C LEU A 26 -7.82 -17.99 -7.24
N LEU A 27 -8.81 -18.65 -6.61
CA LEU A 27 -10.22 -18.26 -6.71
C LEU A 27 -10.53 -16.96 -5.95
N ALA A 28 -9.85 -16.69 -4.83
CA ALA A 28 -9.94 -15.41 -4.12
C ALA A 28 -9.27 -14.28 -4.93
N LEU A 29 -8.10 -14.54 -5.52
CA LEU A 29 -7.40 -13.60 -6.41
C LEU A 29 -8.19 -13.29 -7.69
N ALA A 30 -8.91 -14.27 -8.26
CA ALA A 30 -9.78 -14.04 -9.42
C ALA A 30 -11.01 -13.17 -9.11
N ALA A 31 -11.41 -13.04 -7.84
CA ALA A 31 -12.47 -12.12 -7.43
C ALA A 31 -11.99 -10.65 -7.35
N CYS A 32 -10.69 -10.38 -7.55
CA CYS A 32 -10.14 -9.02 -7.64
C CYS A 32 -10.37 -8.36 -9.01
N SER A 33 -10.73 -9.09 -10.07
CA SER A 33 -10.97 -8.49 -11.38
C SER A 33 -12.39 -7.95 -11.47
N SER A 34 -12.59 -6.65 -11.23
CA SER A 34 -13.85 -6.00 -11.63
C SER A 34 -13.90 -5.97 -13.17
N GLU A 35 -14.89 -6.64 -13.76
CA GLU A 35 -15.05 -6.78 -15.22
C GLU A 35 -15.09 -5.42 -15.95
N GLU A 36 -14.18 -5.21 -16.90
CA GLU A 36 -14.36 -4.20 -17.95
C GLU A 36 -15.43 -4.70 -18.94
N GLY A 37 -16.64 -4.15 -18.83
CA GLY A 37 -17.70 -4.35 -19.83
C GLY A 37 -17.39 -3.63 -21.14
N SER A 38 -16.50 -4.18 -21.98
CA SER A 38 -16.32 -3.73 -23.37
C SER A 38 -17.21 -4.53 -24.32
N THR A 39 -18.34 -3.96 -24.72
CA THR A 39 -19.12 -4.47 -25.85
C THR A 39 -18.34 -4.26 -27.15
N LYS A 40 -17.60 -5.28 -27.61
CA LYS A 40 -17.03 -5.30 -28.97
C LYS A 40 -18.08 -5.75 -29.98
N GLU A 41 -18.57 -4.81 -30.79
CA GLU A 41 -19.27 -5.11 -32.04
C GLU A 41 -18.32 -5.86 -32.99
N GLN A 42 -18.80 -6.99 -33.48
CA GLN A 42 -18.10 -7.92 -34.34
C GLN A 42 -18.22 -7.45 -35.80
N LEU A 43 -17.15 -6.89 -36.39
CA LEU A 43 -17.07 -6.62 -37.82
C LEU A 43 -15.78 -7.20 -38.44
N GLY A 44 -15.98 -8.33 -39.14
CA GLY A 44 -15.52 -8.53 -40.52
C GLY A 44 -14.03 -8.43 -40.86
N SER A 45 -13.43 -9.60 -41.03
CA SER A 45 -12.11 -9.92 -41.59
C SER A 45 -11.62 -9.12 -42.82
N GLY A 46 -10.30 -8.87 -42.87
CA GLY A 46 -9.52 -8.90 -44.11
C GLY A 46 -8.32 -7.96 -44.16
N GLY A 47 -7.10 -8.47 -43.98
CA GLY A 47 -5.88 -7.69 -44.26
C GLY A 47 -4.59 -8.41 -43.89
N SER A 48 -3.67 -8.52 -44.83
CA SER A 48 -2.50 -9.39 -44.84
C SER A 48 -1.40 -9.03 -43.82
N ALA A 49 -0.74 -10.07 -43.30
CA ALA A 49 0.49 -10.00 -42.54
C ALA A 49 1.62 -9.28 -43.32
N GLY A 50 2.13 -8.21 -42.73
CA GLY A 50 3.42 -7.61 -43.06
C GLY A 50 4.29 -7.68 -41.81
N ALA A 51 5.27 -8.57 -41.81
CA ALA A 51 6.27 -8.65 -40.75
C ALA A 51 7.15 -7.40 -40.78
N ALA A 52 7.03 -6.54 -39.76
CA ALA A 52 7.99 -5.50 -39.47
C ALA A 52 8.81 -5.94 -38.26
N SER A 53 10.05 -6.33 -38.51
CA SER A 53 11.06 -6.57 -37.50
C SER A 53 11.45 -5.23 -36.85
N GLY A 54 10.82 -4.87 -35.74
CA GLY A 54 11.31 -3.85 -34.82
C GLY A 54 12.35 -4.48 -33.91
N GLY A 55 13.62 -4.10 -34.05
CA GLY A 55 14.69 -4.56 -33.18
C GLY A 55 14.49 -4.02 -31.76
N SER A 56 14.60 -4.90 -30.77
CA SER A 56 14.73 -4.49 -29.37
C SER A 56 16.01 -3.68 -29.21
N ALA A 57 15.88 -2.42 -28.77
CA ALA A 57 16.99 -1.74 -28.15
C ALA A 57 17.41 -2.60 -26.95
N GLY A 58 18.70 -2.98 -26.88
CA GLY A 58 19.20 -3.84 -25.82
C GLY A 58 18.90 -3.23 -24.46
N ALA A 59 18.17 -3.95 -23.61
CA ALA A 59 18.04 -3.59 -22.21
C ALA A 59 19.45 -3.48 -21.63
N GLU A 60 19.86 -2.27 -21.24
CA GLU A 60 21.12 -2.08 -20.53
C GLU A 60 21.08 -2.96 -19.28
N THR A 61 22.10 -3.80 -19.11
CA THR A 61 22.20 -4.66 -17.93
C THR A 61 22.36 -3.78 -16.70
N LEU A 62 21.39 -3.81 -15.79
CA LEU A 62 21.46 -3.09 -14.51
C LEU A 62 22.72 -3.51 -13.73
N PRO A 63 23.34 -2.59 -12.98
CA PRO A 63 24.58 -2.86 -12.26
C PRO A 63 24.42 -4.05 -11.30
N GLY A 64 25.46 -4.86 -11.17
CA GLY A 64 25.48 -5.97 -10.19
C GLY A 64 26.01 -5.54 -8.81
N PRO A 65 25.98 -6.40 -7.78
CA PRO A 65 26.41 -6.07 -6.42
C PRO A 65 27.83 -5.49 -6.28
N GLU A 66 28.75 -5.88 -7.16
CA GLU A 66 30.12 -5.33 -7.21
C GLU A 66 30.11 -3.82 -7.54
N GLU A 67 29.16 -3.37 -8.36
CA GLU A 67 29.01 -2.00 -8.83
C GLU A 67 28.09 -1.15 -7.94
N TRP A 68 27.39 -1.74 -6.97
CA TRP A 68 26.49 -1.00 -6.08
C TRP A 68 27.23 -0.15 -5.06
N ASN A 69 28.49 -0.49 -4.78
CA ASN A 69 29.37 0.28 -3.90
C ASN A 69 30.28 1.24 -4.68
N ARG A 70 29.93 1.55 -5.94
CA ARG A 70 30.71 2.49 -6.76
C ARG A 70 30.80 3.86 -6.09
N ASP A 71 31.96 4.49 -6.25
CA ASP A 71 32.14 5.85 -5.75
C ASP A 71 31.43 6.84 -6.66
N VAL A 72 30.59 7.67 -6.05
CA VAL A 72 29.75 8.65 -6.72
C VAL A 72 29.79 9.94 -5.91
N THR A 73 29.87 11.06 -6.60
CA THR A 73 29.76 12.38 -5.97
C THR A 73 28.28 12.74 -5.91
N PRO A 74 27.68 12.90 -4.71
CA PRO A 74 26.27 13.27 -4.63
C PRO A 74 26.00 14.65 -5.25
N PRO A 75 24.85 14.84 -5.89
CA PRO A 75 24.42 16.17 -6.32
C PRO A 75 24.14 17.09 -5.11
N SER A 76 24.01 18.39 -5.34
CA SER A 76 23.40 19.28 -4.35
C SER A 76 21.93 18.90 -4.13
N THR A 77 21.36 19.26 -2.98
CA THR A 77 19.93 19.00 -2.69
C THR A 77 19.01 19.60 -3.75
N GLU A 78 19.31 20.81 -4.24
CA GLU A 78 18.55 21.48 -5.28
C GLU A 78 18.65 20.78 -6.65
N ALA A 79 19.85 20.35 -7.04
CA ALA A 79 20.05 19.59 -8.27
C ALA A 79 19.35 18.23 -8.19
N ALA A 80 19.39 17.56 -7.03
CA ALA A 80 18.70 16.31 -6.77
C ALA A 80 17.18 16.47 -6.95
N ALA A 81 16.59 17.48 -6.31
CA ALA A 81 15.15 17.77 -6.42
C ALA A 81 14.73 18.13 -7.85
N THR A 82 15.57 18.89 -8.56
CA THR A 82 15.35 19.23 -9.97
C THR A 82 15.35 17.97 -10.84
N GLY A 83 16.36 17.11 -10.68
CA GLY A 83 16.49 15.86 -11.42
C GLY A 83 15.29 14.94 -11.22
N ARG A 84 14.80 14.81 -9.98
CA ARG A 84 13.58 14.04 -9.66
C ARG A 84 12.35 14.62 -10.37
N THR A 85 12.14 15.93 -10.28
CA THR A 85 11.00 16.62 -10.91
C THR A 85 11.02 16.52 -12.44
N SER A 86 12.20 16.47 -13.04
CA SER A 86 12.36 16.31 -14.50
C SER A 86 12.50 14.86 -14.98
N CYS A 87 12.38 13.88 -14.08
CA CYS A 87 12.54 12.45 -14.40
C CYS A 87 13.88 12.09 -15.05
N GLU A 88 14.95 12.76 -14.60
CA GLU A 88 16.30 12.60 -15.14
C GLU A 88 16.93 11.26 -14.74
N TYR A 89 16.66 10.79 -13.52
CA TYR A 89 17.26 9.58 -13.00
C TYR A 89 16.63 8.34 -13.62
N LYS A 90 17.44 7.30 -13.82
CA LYS A 90 17.06 6.06 -14.50
C LYS A 90 17.26 4.84 -13.62
N ALA A 91 16.64 3.73 -14.02
CA ALA A 91 16.88 2.41 -13.43
C ALA A 91 18.39 2.15 -13.27
N GLY A 92 18.80 1.55 -12.15
CA GLY A 92 20.21 1.33 -11.81
C GLY A 92 20.88 2.48 -11.03
N ALA A 93 20.23 3.65 -10.89
CA ALA A 93 20.76 4.77 -10.11
C ALA A 93 20.73 4.49 -8.59
N LEU A 94 21.86 4.69 -7.93
CA LEU A 94 22.00 4.58 -6.48
C LEU A 94 21.32 5.77 -5.79
N PRO A 95 20.79 5.59 -4.57
CA PRO A 95 20.26 6.69 -3.77
C PRO A 95 21.25 7.85 -3.58
N LYS A 96 22.55 7.55 -3.46
CA LYS A 96 23.61 8.56 -3.37
C LYS A 96 23.78 9.41 -4.65
N GLU A 97 23.31 8.93 -5.81
CA GLU A 97 23.31 9.68 -7.08
C GLU A 97 22.07 10.55 -7.25
N THR A 98 20.96 10.21 -6.57
CA THR A 98 19.65 10.88 -6.78
C THR A 98 19.14 11.64 -5.57
N HIS A 99 19.76 11.48 -4.39
CA HIS A 99 19.52 12.31 -3.21
C HIS A 99 20.63 13.35 -3.05
N GLY A 100 20.29 14.46 -2.38
CA GLY A 100 21.27 15.52 -2.11
C GLY A 100 22.37 15.05 -1.17
N ALA A 101 23.54 15.70 -1.23
CA ALA A 101 24.73 15.37 -0.44
C ALA A 101 24.54 15.29 1.10
N GLY A 102 23.44 15.80 1.65
CA GLY A 102 23.09 15.69 3.07
C GLY A 102 22.15 14.54 3.44
N ALA A 103 21.68 13.75 2.47
CA ALA A 103 20.80 12.63 2.73
C ALA A 103 21.58 11.47 3.40
N PRO A 104 20.99 10.81 4.42
CA PRO A 104 21.65 9.71 5.10
C PRO A 104 21.74 8.49 4.19
N MET A 105 22.81 7.72 4.31
CA MET A 105 23.10 6.56 3.47
C MET A 105 23.69 5.43 4.29
N GLY A 106 23.35 4.19 3.94
CA GLY A 106 23.96 3.02 4.57
C GLY A 106 23.78 3.03 6.08
N LYS A 107 24.89 2.96 6.81
CA LYS A 107 24.93 2.97 8.27
C LYS A 107 24.52 4.29 8.94
N ASP A 108 24.44 5.39 8.17
CA ASP A 108 23.97 6.68 8.70
C ASP A 108 22.45 6.67 8.87
N ILE A 109 21.78 5.63 8.37
CA ILE A 109 20.40 5.26 8.69
C ILE A 109 20.48 4.13 9.73
N PRO A 110 20.38 4.41 11.05
CA PRO A 110 20.53 3.42 12.13
C PRO A 110 19.31 2.50 12.30
N VAL A 111 18.68 2.09 11.20
CA VAL A 111 17.53 1.18 11.16
C VAL A 111 18.00 -0.16 10.60
N ASP A 112 18.05 -1.18 11.43
CA ASP A 112 18.46 -2.53 11.03
C ASP A 112 17.30 -3.40 10.54
N HIS A 113 16.07 -3.08 10.97
CA HIS A 113 14.86 -3.81 10.62
C HIS A 113 13.85 -2.85 9.98
N ILE A 114 13.60 -3.02 8.69
CA ILE A 114 12.58 -2.26 7.94
C ILE A 114 11.37 -3.15 7.72
N LEU A 115 10.25 -2.81 8.33
CA LEU A 115 8.99 -3.54 8.22
C LEU A 115 7.98 -2.72 7.42
N VAL A 116 7.14 -3.40 6.64
CA VAL A 116 6.13 -2.75 5.80
C VAL A 116 4.79 -3.46 5.95
N ILE A 117 3.73 -2.68 6.20
CA ILE A 117 2.33 -3.10 6.11
C ILE A 117 1.69 -2.32 4.96
N MET A 118 0.96 -3.02 4.09
CA MET A 118 0.08 -2.44 3.09
C MET A 118 -1.32 -3.05 3.20
N SER A 119 -2.26 -2.23 3.67
CA SER A 119 -3.68 -2.55 3.81
C SER A 119 -4.48 -2.09 2.58
N GLU A 120 -5.80 -2.32 2.59
CA GLU A 120 -6.78 -2.03 1.54
C GLU A 120 -8.01 -1.33 2.14
N ASN A 121 -8.87 -0.69 1.38
CA ASN A 121 -8.54 0.42 0.51
C ASN A 121 -9.03 1.67 1.26
N ARG A 122 -8.18 2.67 1.49
CA ARG A 122 -8.52 3.85 2.30
C ARG A 122 -7.84 5.10 1.77
N SER A 123 -8.62 6.17 1.54
CA SER A 123 -8.07 7.48 1.22
C SER A 123 -7.54 8.20 2.46
N PHE A 124 -6.64 9.17 2.27
CA PHE A 124 -6.13 9.98 3.37
C PHE A 124 -7.26 10.74 4.08
N ASP A 125 -8.09 11.49 3.34
CA ASP A 125 -9.19 12.24 3.94
C ASP A 125 -10.22 11.33 4.63
N HIS A 126 -10.52 10.14 4.09
CA HIS A 126 -11.45 9.22 4.74
C HIS A 126 -11.01 8.84 6.17
N TYR A 127 -9.72 8.66 6.44
CA TYR A 127 -9.24 8.36 7.80
C TYR A 127 -8.87 9.59 8.62
N LEU A 128 -8.36 10.64 7.98
CA LEU A 128 -7.68 11.74 8.66
C LEU A 128 -8.39 13.09 8.50
N GLN A 129 -9.60 13.17 7.92
CA GLN A 129 -10.39 14.41 7.85
C GLN A 129 -10.45 15.15 9.19
N GLY A 130 -10.63 14.39 10.29
CA GLY A 130 -10.76 14.93 11.65
C GLY A 130 -9.44 15.23 12.36
N ILE A 131 -8.28 15.04 11.73
CA ILE A 131 -6.97 15.06 12.41
C ILE A 131 -6.61 16.42 13.04
N ARG A 132 -7.12 17.53 12.50
CA ARG A 132 -6.90 18.86 13.08
C ARG A 132 -7.50 19.01 14.48
N SER A 133 -8.50 18.20 14.83
CA SER A 133 -9.12 18.21 16.18
C SER A 133 -8.16 17.80 17.30
N ILE A 134 -7.08 17.07 16.97
CA ILE A 134 -6.05 16.65 17.92
C ILE A 134 -4.79 17.52 17.87
N GLY A 135 -4.83 18.66 17.15
CA GLY A 135 -3.73 19.61 17.07
C GLY A 135 -2.63 19.26 16.06
N ILE A 136 -2.87 18.30 15.17
CA ILE A 136 -1.97 17.96 14.06
C ILE A 136 -2.39 18.75 12.82
N ASP A 137 -1.47 19.54 12.28
CA ASP A 137 -1.69 20.36 11.09
C ASP A 137 -1.36 19.57 9.82
N ALA A 138 -2.38 18.93 9.25
CA ALA A 138 -2.29 18.22 7.98
C ALA A 138 -3.25 18.82 6.94
N ASP A 139 -2.96 18.57 5.67
CA ASP A 139 -3.77 18.98 4.54
C ASP A 139 -4.99 18.07 4.37
N VAL A 140 -6.10 18.46 5.00
CA VAL A 140 -7.40 17.79 4.93
C VAL A 140 -8.42 18.66 4.20
N ALA A 141 -9.45 18.02 3.65
CA ALA A 141 -10.45 18.72 2.85
C ALA A 141 -11.06 19.91 3.60
N PRO A 142 -11.17 21.10 2.98
CA PRO A 142 -11.82 22.25 3.60
C PRO A 142 -13.33 22.04 3.71
N ASP A 143 -14.00 22.75 4.63
CA ASP A 143 -15.47 22.70 4.81
C ASP A 143 -16.27 23.05 3.53
N THR A 144 -15.63 23.68 2.54
CA THR A 144 -16.22 24.03 1.25
C THR A 144 -16.09 22.94 0.18
N TYR A 145 -15.40 21.84 0.47
CA TYR A 145 -15.23 20.75 -0.50
C TYR A 145 -16.53 19.97 -0.67
N THR A 146 -16.96 19.80 -1.91
CA THR A 146 -18.17 19.07 -2.29
C THR A 146 -17.93 18.24 -3.55
N ASN A 147 -18.77 17.25 -3.80
CA ASN A 147 -18.88 16.56 -5.09
C ASN A 147 -20.34 16.61 -5.54
N PRO A 148 -20.64 16.85 -6.82
CA PRO A 148 -21.99 16.75 -7.36
C PRO A 148 -22.51 15.30 -7.28
N ASP A 149 -23.81 15.13 -7.03
CA ASP A 149 -24.52 13.87 -7.26
C ASP A 149 -25.02 13.72 -8.71
N GLU A 150 -25.79 12.67 -9.00
CA GLU A 150 -26.38 12.43 -10.34
C GLU A 150 -27.35 13.54 -10.79
N ASN A 151 -27.90 14.33 -9.87
CA ASN A 151 -28.79 15.47 -10.15
C ASN A 151 -28.04 16.80 -10.24
N GLY A 152 -26.75 16.82 -9.90
CA GLY A 152 -25.91 18.01 -9.81
C GLY A 152 -26.01 18.76 -8.47
N ASP A 153 -26.59 18.13 -7.44
CA ASP A 153 -26.62 18.67 -6.08
C ASP A 153 -25.28 18.44 -5.38
N ASP A 154 -24.78 19.46 -4.67
CA ASP A 154 -23.51 19.39 -3.93
C ASP A 154 -23.62 18.51 -2.67
N ILE A 155 -22.80 17.47 -2.61
CA ILE A 155 -22.64 16.59 -1.45
C ILE A 155 -21.34 16.93 -0.73
N ALA A 156 -21.41 17.23 0.56
CA ALA A 156 -20.24 17.48 1.41
C ALA A 156 -19.80 16.21 2.14
N PRO A 157 -18.51 16.09 2.53
CA PRO A 157 -18.06 15.01 3.39
C PRO A 157 -18.82 14.93 4.71
N ALA A 158 -19.12 13.72 5.17
CA ALA A 158 -19.83 13.47 6.41
C ALA A 158 -19.17 12.34 7.21
N GLN A 159 -19.34 12.34 8.54
CA GLN A 159 -18.87 11.23 9.35
C GLN A 159 -19.54 9.92 8.91
N ASP A 160 -18.77 8.87 8.72
CA ASP A 160 -19.29 7.53 8.50
C ASP A 160 -20.10 7.08 9.72
N THR A 161 -21.33 6.65 9.47
CA THR A 161 -22.23 6.06 10.47
C THR A 161 -22.70 4.65 10.07
N ALA A 162 -22.34 4.22 8.86
CA ALA A 162 -22.60 2.88 8.39
C ALA A 162 -21.58 1.92 8.98
N TYR A 163 -20.29 2.32 9.04
CA TYR A 163 -19.14 1.55 9.55
C TYR A 163 -18.94 0.20 8.86
N CYS A 164 -19.60 0.05 7.72
CA CYS A 164 -19.66 -1.07 6.80
C CYS A 164 -20.31 -0.47 5.56
N PHE A 165 -19.64 -0.55 4.41
CA PHE A 165 -20.18 0.00 3.16
C PHE A 165 -19.84 -0.93 2.00
N ALA A 166 -20.68 -0.89 0.96
CA ALA A 166 -20.40 -1.56 -0.30
C ALA A 166 -19.19 -0.93 -0.95
N ASP A 167 -18.30 -1.78 -1.45
CA ASP A 167 -17.11 -1.36 -2.17
C ASP A 167 -17.45 -0.30 -3.24
N THR A 168 -16.55 0.66 -3.41
CA THR A 168 -16.72 1.78 -4.34
C THR A 168 -15.80 1.60 -5.54
N PRO A 169 -16.18 2.05 -6.75
CA PRO A 169 -15.35 1.79 -7.93
C PRO A 169 -13.94 2.40 -7.81
N HIS A 170 -12.93 1.57 -8.07
CA HIS A 170 -11.52 1.96 -8.00
C HIS A 170 -10.69 1.36 -9.16
N SER A 171 -11.33 1.04 -10.28
CA SER A 171 -10.63 0.69 -11.52
C SER A 171 -9.95 1.90 -12.16
N TRP A 172 -8.92 1.68 -13.00
CA TRP A 172 -8.22 2.73 -13.76
C TRP A 172 -9.16 3.79 -14.32
N ALA A 173 -10.17 3.37 -15.09
CA ALA A 173 -11.12 4.29 -15.71
C ALA A 173 -11.98 5.05 -14.69
N SER A 174 -12.38 4.40 -13.59
CA SER A 174 -13.19 5.03 -12.53
C SER A 174 -12.38 6.07 -11.77
N VAL A 175 -11.13 5.75 -11.40
CA VAL A 175 -10.24 6.68 -10.68
C VAL A 175 -9.94 7.92 -11.52
N HIS A 176 -9.74 7.78 -12.82
CA HIS A 176 -9.57 8.94 -13.72
C HIS A 176 -10.82 9.83 -13.78
N ARG A 177 -12.03 9.23 -13.74
CA ARG A 177 -13.29 9.99 -13.67
C ARG A 177 -13.49 10.65 -12.32
N GLN A 178 -13.04 10.03 -11.23
CA GLN A 178 -13.03 10.63 -9.88
C GLN A 178 -12.12 11.85 -9.80
N ILE A 179 -10.91 11.74 -10.35
CA ILE A 179 -9.93 12.84 -10.42
C ILE A 179 -10.46 13.99 -11.30
N ASN A 180 -11.20 13.67 -12.37
CA ASN A 180 -11.85 14.62 -13.29
C ASN A 180 -10.93 15.78 -13.73
N GLY A 181 -9.72 15.44 -14.19
CA GLY A 181 -8.74 16.44 -14.62
C GLY A 181 -8.21 17.33 -13.48
N GLY A 182 -8.20 16.83 -12.25
CA GLY A 182 -7.71 17.52 -11.06
C GLY A 182 -8.77 18.32 -10.31
N LYS A 183 -10.05 18.21 -10.68
CA LYS A 183 -11.16 18.83 -9.94
C LYS A 183 -11.53 18.06 -8.68
N MET A 184 -11.21 16.76 -8.62
CA MET A 184 -11.49 15.89 -7.49
C MET A 184 -12.99 15.86 -7.11
N ASP A 185 -13.87 15.85 -8.12
CA ASP A 185 -15.32 15.99 -7.94
C ASP A 185 -16.14 14.83 -8.53
N GLY A 186 -15.51 13.73 -8.94
CA GLY A 186 -16.21 12.58 -9.53
C GLY A 186 -16.56 11.44 -8.56
N PHE A 187 -16.20 11.51 -7.28
CA PHE A 187 -16.33 10.38 -6.34
C PHE A 187 -17.78 9.96 -6.11
N VAL A 188 -18.70 10.92 -5.90
CA VAL A 188 -20.13 10.61 -5.68
C VAL A 188 -20.76 10.03 -6.94
N THR A 189 -20.55 10.64 -8.10
CA THR A 189 -21.14 10.18 -9.36
C THR A 189 -20.63 8.79 -9.73
N GLU A 190 -19.33 8.53 -9.59
CA GLU A 190 -18.74 7.23 -9.90
C GLU A 190 -19.20 6.14 -8.91
N ALA A 191 -19.38 6.48 -7.63
CA ALA A 191 -19.88 5.54 -6.65
C ALA A 191 -21.39 5.27 -6.74
N SER A 192 -22.14 6.04 -7.54
CA SER A 192 -23.60 5.89 -7.62
C SER A 192 -24.00 4.57 -8.29
N GLY A 193 -24.87 3.82 -7.62
CA GLY A 193 -25.32 2.51 -8.08
C GLY A 193 -24.53 1.35 -7.48
N SER A 194 -24.82 0.14 -7.97
CA SER A 194 -24.23 -1.09 -7.45
C SER A 194 -22.90 -1.38 -8.14
N HIS A 195 -21.79 -1.02 -7.48
CA HIS A 195 -20.47 -1.61 -7.77
C HIS A 195 -20.43 -3.06 -7.26
N GLU A 196 -20.87 -3.25 -6.02
CA GLU A 196 -21.18 -4.55 -5.43
C GLU A 196 -22.69 -4.67 -5.16
N THR A 197 -23.18 -5.91 -5.06
CA THR A 197 -24.61 -6.21 -4.84
C THR A 197 -24.82 -6.90 -3.49
N PRO A 198 -24.78 -6.14 -2.38
CA PRO A 198 -25.15 -6.66 -1.05
C PRO A 198 -26.60 -7.17 -1.04
N MET A 199 -26.82 -8.27 -0.31
CA MET A 199 -28.08 -9.02 -0.38
C MET A 199 -29.27 -8.28 0.24
N ASN A 200 -29.07 -7.68 1.42
CA ASN A 200 -30.12 -7.04 2.21
C ASN A 200 -29.91 -5.52 2.32
N ALA A 201 -29.16 -4.92 1.40
CA ALA A 201 -28.88 -3.49 1.41
C ALA A 201 -30.12 -2.65 1.07
N THR A 202 -30.18 -1.48 1.69
CA THR A 202 -31.08 -0.40 1.27
C THR A 202 -30.50 0.31 0.06
N LEU A 203 -31.33 1.07 -0.67
CA LEU A 203 -30.81 1.95 -1.74
C LEU A 203 -29.80 2.96 -1.19
N GLU A 204 -30.06 3.49 0.00
CA GLU A 204 -29.14 4.40 0.69
C GLU A 204 -27.75 3.81 0.93
N PHE A 205 -27.64 2.50 1.13
CA PHE A 205 -26.35 1.83 1.33
C PHE A 205 -25.48 1.80 0.07
N ILE A 206 -26.08 1.87 -1.11
CA ILE A 206 -25.39 1.87 -2.41
C ILE A 206 -25.46 3.24 -3.10
N GLU A 207 -25.89 4.29 -2.40
CA GLU A 207 -25.81 5.66 -2.90
C GLU A 207 -24.35 6.13 -3.01
N GLY A 208 -24.07 6.99 -3.99
CA GLY A 208 -22.73 7.50 -4.23
C GLY A 208 -22.15 8.31 -3.06
N LYS A 209 -23.02 8.90 -2.22
CA LYS A 209 -22.60 9.67 -1.03
C LYS A 209 -21.73 8.86 -0.05
N ARG A 210 -21.77 7.52 -0.09
CA ARG A 210 -20.90 6.67 0.75
C ARG A 210 -19.41 6.91 0.48
N ALA A 211 -19.06 7.30 -0.74
CA ALA A 211 -17.68 7.66 -1.11
C ALA A 211 -17.18 8.92 -0.39
N LEU A 212 -18.09 9.77 0.13
CA LEU A 212 -17.78 11.01 0.83
C LEU A 212 -17.89 10.87 2.37
N THR A 213 -17.68 9.67 2.89
CA THR A 213 -17.69 9.46 4.34
C THR A 213 -16.29 9.53 4.93
N TYR A 214 -16.15 9.92 6.20
CA TYR A 214 -14.86 9.91 6.92
C TYR A 214 -14.99 9.35 8.35
N ASN A 215 -13.88 8.83 8.89
CA ASN A 215 -13.75 8.34 10.25
C ASN A 215 -13.20 9.40 11.21
N THR A 216 -13.52 9.24 12.49
CA THR A 216 -13.00 10.08 13.59
C THR A 216 -11.99 9.32 14.45
N GLU A 217 -11.33 10.01 15.39
CA GLU A 217 -10.46 9.36 16.38
C GLU A 217 -11.16 8.20 17.12
N ALA A 218 -12.47 8.33 17.40
CA ALA A 218 -13.23 7.29 18.07
C ALA A 218 -13.44 6.05 17.20
N ASP A 219 -13.39 6.20 15.88
CA ASP A 219 -13.59 5.12 14.91
C ASP A 219 -12.27 4.42 14.56
N VAL A 220 -11.17 5.18 14.48
CA VAL A 220 -9.83 4.71 14.08
C VAL A 220 -8.74 5.10 15.09
N PRO A 221 -8.83 4.63 16.35
CA PRO A 221 -7.97 5.12 17.44
C PRO A 221 -6.48 4.81 17.25
N LEU A 222 -6.11 3.70 16.58
CA LEU A 222 -4.71 3.39 16.32
C LEU A 222 -4.10 4.41 15.34
N VAL A 223 -4.84 4.78 14.30
CA VAL A 223 -4.42 5.77 13.30
C VAL A 223 -4.13 7.13 13.95
N TYR A 224 -5.03 7.61 14.80
CA TYR A 224 -4.84 8.90 15.49
C TYR A 224 -3.72 8.80 16.55
N TRP A 225 -3.56 7.64 17.19
CA TRP A 225 -2.43 7.40 18.08
C TRP A 225 -1.09 7.43 17.33
N MET A 226 -1.00 6.81 16.15
CA MET A 226 0.22 6.87 15.31
C MET A 226 0.53 8.30 14.89
N ALA A 227 -0.49 9.07 14.48
CA ALA A 227 -0.31 10.47 14.13
C ALA A 227 0.19 11.35 15.29
N LYS A 228 -0.26 11.09 16.53
CA LYS A 228 0.21 11.83 17.73
C LYS A 228 1.64 11.48 18.11
N ASN A 229 2.00 10.20 18.03
CA ASN A 229 3.25 9.69 18.59
C ASN A 229 4.37 9.57 17.57
N PHE A 230 4.07 9.67 16.27
CA PHE A 230 5.05 9.52 15.20
C PHE A 230 4.77 10.47 14.04
N SER A 231 5.27 10.11 12.85
CA SER A 231 5.19 10.92 11.65
C SER A 231 4.16 10.37 10.67
N ILE A 232 3.46 11.27 10.00
CA ILE A 232 2.54 10.96 8.89
C ILE A 232 2.96 11.71 7.63
N GLY A 233 2.63 11.18 6.46
CA GLY A 233 2.73 11.91 5.19
C GLY A 233 1.35 12.32 4.70
N ASP A 234 1.11 13.62 4.50
CA ASP A 234 -0.15 14.12 3.93
C ASP A 234 -0.06 14.38 2.41
N ARG A 235 1.07 13.99 1.79
CA ARG A 235 1.28 14.00 0.35
C ARG A 235 1.83 12.66 -0.15
N TYR A 236 1.35 11.57 0.46
CA TYR A 236 1.62 10.20 0.01
C TYR A 236 0.48 9.73 -0.89
N PHE A 237 0.80 9.43 -2.15
CA PHE A 237 -0.13 9.05 -3.20
C PHE A 237 0.03 7.57 -3.55
N CYS A 238 -1.03 6.88 -3.94
CA CYS A 238 -0.84 5.57 -4.57
C CYS A 238 -0.05 5.74 -5.88
N SER A 239 0.80 4.76 -6.22
CA SER A 239 1.77 4.90 -7.32
C SER A 239 1.12 5.01 -8.70
N VAL A 240 -0.12 4.54 -8.86
CA VAL A 240 -0.94 4.72 -10.07
C VAL A 240 -2.41 4.99 -9.75
N PRO A 241 -3.11 5.78 -10.59
CA PRO A 241 -4.55 6.05 -10.48
C PRO A 241 -5.38 4.84 -10.94
N GLY A 242 -5.36 3.75 -10.17
CA GLY A 242 -6.02 2.51 -10.53
C GLY A 242 -6.09 1.50 -9.39
N ALA A 243 -6.28 0.24 -9.76
CA ALA A 243 -6.64 -0.83 -8.84
C ALA A 243 -5.51 -1.27 -7.91
N THR A 244 -5.85 -2.15 -6.97
CA THR A 244 -4.99 -2.77 -5.96
C THR A 244 -3.70 -3.38 -6.48
N TRP A 245 -3.77 -4.29 -7.47
CA TRP A 245 -2.60 -5.10 -7.85
C TRP A 245 -1.50 -4.24 -8.44
N PRO A 246 -1.76 -3.33 -9.41
CA PRO A 246 -0.74 -2.40 -9.87
C PRO A 246 -0.05 -1.65 -8.72
N ASN A 247 -0.81 -1.14 -7.74
CA ASN A 247 -0.23 -0.39 -6.62
C ASN A 247 0.63 -1.27 -5.68
N ARG A 248 0.22 -2.51 -5.40
CA ARG A 248 1.04 -3.49 -4.66
C ARG A 248 2.30 -3.86 -5.43
N GLU A 249 2.22 -3.99 -6.75
CA GLU A 249 3.38 -4.24 -7.61
C GLU A 249 4.38 -3.08 -7.56
N TYR A 250 3.93 -1.82 -7.54
CA TYR A 250 4.83 -0.68 -7.35
C TYR A 250 5.57 -0.73 -6.01
N LEU A 251 4.94 -1.22 -4.93
CA LEU A 251 5.62 -1.40 -3.63
C LEU A 251 6.75 -2.44 -3.70
N TRP A 252 6.67 -3.43 -4.59
CA TRP A 252 7.67 -4.51 -4.66
C TRP A 252 8.64 -4.38 -5.82
N ALA A 253 8.22 -3.76 -6.92
CA ALA A 253 8.91 -3.77 -8.20
C ALA A 253 9.10 -2.38 -8.81
N ALA A 254 8.53 -1.33 -8.20
CA ALA A 254 8.53 0.03 -8.74
C ALA A 254 7.95 0.17 -10.16
N THR A 255 7.10 -0.78 -10.58
CA THR A 255 6.33 -0.78 -11.83
C THR A 255 5.12 -1.71 -11.65
N SER A 256 4.10 -1.56 -12.50
CA SER A 256 3.01 -2.53 -12.65
C SER A 256 3.21 -3.45 -13.86
N PHE A 257 4.43 -3.50 -14.41
CA PHE A 257 4.78 -4.29 -15.59
C PHE A 257 3.92 -3.98 -16.81
N GLY A 258 3.37 -2.76 -16.89
CA GLY A 258 2.49 -2.34 -17.97
C GLY A 258 1.01 -2.62 -17.73
N GLU A 259 0.62 -3.18 -16.58
CA GLU A 259 -0.77 -3.48 -16.23
C GLU A 259 -1.49 -2.28 -15.57
N LYS A 260 -2.74 -2.06 -15.97
CA LYS A 260 -3.63 -1.03 -15.40
C LYS A 260 -4.71 -1.60 -14.46
N GLY A 261 -4.96 -2.90 -14.56
CA GLY A 261 -5.99 -3.63 -13.83
C GLY A 261 -5.41 -4.72 -12.93
N ASN A 262 -6.30 -5.47 -12.28
CA ASN A 262 -5.93 -6.63 -11.45
C ASN A 262 -5.67 -7.86 -12.31
N ASP A 263 -4.70 -7.74 -13.20
CA ASP A 263 -4.27 -8.74 -14.16
C ASP A 263 -2.90 -9.30 -13.75
N PHE A 264 -2.66 -10.58 -14.06
CA PHE A 264 -1.35 -11.16 -13.83
C PHE A 264 -0.36 -10.62 -14.88
N PRO A 265 0.77 -10.02 -14.47
CA PRO A 265 1.76 -9.54 -15.42
C PRO A 265 2.39 -10.72 -16.19
N GLN A 266 2.58 -10.56 -17.50
CA GLN A 266 3.16 -11.63 -18.33
C GLN A 266 4.64 -11.85 -18.08
N GLU A 267 5.39 -10.77 -17.85
CA GLU A 267 6.83 -10.79 -17.62
C GLU A 267 7.17 -9.92 -16.43
N VAL A 268 7.76 -10.55 -15.40
CA VAL A 268 8.25 -9.89 -14.20
C VAL A 268 9.77 -9.78 -14.30
N ASP A 269 10.31 -8.55 -14.29
CA ASP A 269 11.76 -8.32 -14.34
C ASP A 269 12.44 -8.59 -12.99
N LYS A 270 12.53 -7.55 -12.16
CA LYS A 270 13.14 -7.58 -10.84
C LYS A 270 12.18 -6.96 -9.84
N THR A 271 12.12 -7.59 -8.67
CA THR A 271 11.54 -7.02 -7.47
C THR A 271 12.67 -6.58 -6.52
N ILE A 272 12.34 -5.80 -5.50
CA ILE A 272 13.26 -5.47 -4.42
C ILE A 272 13.83 -6.73 -3.78
N PHE A 273 13.04 -7.81 -3.68
CA PHE A 273 13.44 -9.09 -3.10
C PHE A 273 14.56 -9.77 -3.89
N THR A 274 14.55 -9.64 -5.22
CA THR A 274 15.69 -10.04 -6.06
C THR A 274 16.96 -9.33 -5.61
N TYR A 275 16.90 -8.01 -5.37
CA TYR A 275 18.05 -7.26 -4.89
C TYR A 275 18.44 -7.53 -3.44
N LEU A 276 17.48 -7.82 -2.56
CA LEU A 276 17.78 -8.25 -1.19
C LEU A 276 18.55 -9.59 -1.20
N ASN A 277 18.15 -10.54 -2.05
CA ASN A 277 18.86 -11.79 -2.27
C ASN A 277 20.28 -11.56 -2.85
N GLU A 278 20.41 -10.72 -3.88
CA GLU A 278 21.72 -10.36 -4.47
C GLU A 278 22.65 -9.67 -3.44
N ARG A 279 22.08 -8.90 -2.50
CA ARG A 279 22.81 -8.27 -1.38
C ARG A 279 23.04 -9.20 -0.18
N GLN A 280 22.49 -10.41 -0.21
CA GLN A 280 22.52 -11.40 0.88
C GLN A 280 21.92 -10.85 2.18
N LEU A 281 20.85 -10.07 2.06
CA LEU A 281 20.11 -9.56 3.20
C LEU A 281 19.06 -10.57 3.64
N ASP A 282 18.87 -10.65 4.95
CA ASP A 282 17.77 -11.46 5.49
C ASP A 282 16.44 -10.72 5.30
N TRP A 283 15.49 -11.43 4.71
CA TRP A 283 14.14 -10.92 4.52
C TRP A 283 13.11 -12.03 4.63
N LYS A 284 11.94 -11.65 5.14
CA LYS A 284 10.78 -12.54 5.32
C LYS A 284 9.50 -11.85 4.89
N PHE A 285 8.56 -12.65 4.39
CA PHE A 285 7.22 -12.22 4.09
C PHE A 285 6.27 -12.94 5.06
N TYR A 286 5.82 -12.22 6.09
CA TYR A 286 4.88 -12.73 7.07
C TYR A 286 3.46 -12.51 6.58
N HIS A 287 2.63 -13.54 6.65
CA HIS A 287 1.26 -13.46 6.15
C HIS A 287 0.27 -14.19 7.06
N GLN A 288 -0.95 -13.67 7.15
CA GLN A 288 -2.07 -14.35 7.80
C GLN A 288 -2.87 -15.18 6.79
N ASN A 289 -3.23 -14.57 5.66
CA ASN A 289 -4.01 -15.18 4.58
C ASN A 289 -3.09 -15.61 3.42
N THR A 290 -3.63 -15.78 2.20
CA THR A 290 -2.77 -16.01 1.03
C THR A 290 -1.84 -14.80 0.88
N PRO A 291 -0.51 -14.99 0.71
CA PRO A 291 0.39 -13.87 0.49
C PRO A 291 -0.03 -13.10 -0.75
N SER A 292 -0.17 -11.77 -0.64
CA SER A 292 -0.48 -10.89 -1.76
C SER A 292 0.55 -11.03 -2.89
N MET A 293 1.80 -11.40 -2.59
CA MET A 293 2.83 -11.72 -3.57
C MET A 293 2.44 -12.84 -4.56
N ALA A 294 1.40 -13.63 -4.25
CA ALA A 294 0.84 -14.60 -5.18
C ALA A 294 0.33 -13.98 -6.51
N MET A 295 0.14 -12.66 -6.60
CA MET A 295 -0.10 -11.98 -7.88
C MET A 295 1.12 -11.99 -8.82
N LEU A 296 2.34 -12.16 -8.29
CA LEU A 296 3.56 -12.37 -9.06
C LEU A 296 3.91 -13.86 -9.03
N LEU A 297 3.15 -14.69 -9.75
CA LEU A 297 3.16 -16.16 -9.62
C LEU A 297 4.56 -16.79 -9.64
N ASP A 298 5.41 -16.40 -10.59
CA ASP A 298 6.76 -16.95 -10.71
C ASP A 298 7.64 -16.60 -9.50
N GLU A 299 7.56 -15.35 -9.03
CA GLU A 299 8.28 -14.89 -7.84
C GLU A 299 7.73 -15.54 -6.57
N TYR A 300 6.41 -15.70 -6.45
CA TYR A 300 5.77 -16.43 -5.36
C TYR A 300 6.29 -17.88 -5.28
N PHE A 301 6.26 -18.65 -6.37
CA PHE A 301 6.72 -20.03 -6.34
C PHE A 301 8.22 -20.15 -6.07
N LYS A 302 9.03 -19.24 -6.61
CA LYS A 302 10.46 -19.14 -6.35
C LYS A 302 10.73 -18.91 -4.87
N TYR A 303 10.15 -17.87 -4.27
CA TYR A 303 10.40 -17.51 -2.88
C TYR A 303 9.75 -18.45 -1.86
N GLN A 304 8.67 -19.14 -2.26
CA GLN A 304 8.14 -20.27 -1.52
C GLN A 304 9.16 -21.41 -1.45
N GLY A 305 9.81 -21.73 -2.58
CA GLY A 305 10.89 -22.72 -2.63
C GLY A 305 12.13 -22.34 -1.82
N GLU A 306 12.40 -21.04 -1.68
CA GLU A 306 13.47 -20.48 -0.84
C GLU A 306 13.09 -20.38 0.65
N GLY A 307 11.84 -20.67 1.01
CA GLY A 307 11.37 -20.62 2.41
C GLY A 307 11.21 -19.21 2.97
N ARG A 308 10.81 -18.24 2.13
CA ARG A 308 10.68 -16.82 2.50
C ARG A 308 9.33 -16.43 3.08
N PHE A 309 8.31 -17.26 2.91
CA PHE A 309 6.96 -17.03 3.43
C PHE A 309 6.78 -17.69 4.79
N HIS A 310 6.30 -16.90 5.75
CA HIS A 310 6.13 -17.28 7.14
C HIS A 310 4.75 -16.87 7.64
N SER A 311 4.26 -17.56 8.66
CA SER A 311 2.98 -17.21 9.27
C SER A 311 3.09 -15.92 10.10
N LEU A 312 1.96 -15.25 10.36
CA LEU A 312 1.93 -14.15 11.32
C LEU A 312 2.32 -14.59 12.75
N ASP A 313 2.06 -15.85 13.13
CA ASP A 313 2.55 -16.40 14.40
C ASP A 313 4.09 -16.44 14.46
N ASP A 314 4.76 -16.71 13.33
CA ASP A 314 6.22 -16.64 13.24
C ASP A 314 6.73 -15.20 13.40
N TYR A 315 6.00 -14.20 12.91
CA TYR A 315 6.32 -12.79 13.15
C TYR A 315 6.31 -12.47 14.64
N TYR A 316 5.26 -12.88 15.36
CA TYR A 316 5.18 -12.65 16.81
C TYR A 316 6.31 -13.36 17.56
N ALA A 317 6.65 -14.59 17.17
CA ALA A 317 7.76 -15.33 17.75
C ALA A 317 9.12 -14.66 17.49
N ASP A 318 9.37 -14.19 16.26
CA ASP A 318 10.60 -13.49 15.89
C ASP A 318 10.70 -12.13 16.60
N ALA A 319 9.59 -11.39 16.71
CA ALA A 319 9.52 -10.13 17.44
C ALA A 319 9.83 -10.33 18.94
N GLU A 320 9.24 -11.34 19.59
CA GLU A 320 9.52 -11.68 20.99
C GLU A 320 10.98 -12.10 21.19
N ALA A 321 11.53 -12.89 20.27
CA ALA A 321 12.90 -13.41 20.36
C ALA A 321 13.99 -12.38 20.01
N GLY A 322 13.63 -11.25 19.40
CA GLY A 322 14.59 -10.27 18.89
C GLY A 322 15.32 -10.75 17.64
N THR A 323 14.67 -11.58 16.82
CA THR A 323 15.22 -12.22 15.62
C THR A 323 14.52 -11.79 14.33
N LEU A 324 13.95 -10.58 14.31
CA LEU A 324 13.35 -10.01 13.10
C LEU A 324 14.40 -9.91 11.98
N PRO A 325 14.02 -10.11 10.70
CA PRO A 325 14.92 -9.98 9.56
C PRO A 325 15.26 -8.52 9.29
N GLN A 326 16.16 -8.25 8.34
CA GLN A 326 16.53 -6.88 7.98
C GLN A 326 15.44 -6.16 7.19
N VAL A 327 14.66 -6.90 6.39
CA VAL A 327 13.46 -6.41 5.72
C VAL A 327 12.31 -7.39 5.93
N ALA A 328 11.14 -6.90 6.33
CA ALA A 328 9.94 -7.71 6.46
C ALA A 328 8.74 -7.06 5.78
N ILE A 329 7.95 -7.86 5.07
CA ILE A 329 6.56 -7.51 4.76
C ILE A 329 5.67 -8.21 5.79
N ILE A 330 4.74 -7.47 6.38
CA ILE A 330 3.70 -8.02 7.25
C ILE A 330 2.38 -7.81 6.51
N ASP A 331 1.92 -8.87 5.88
CA ASP A 331 0.84 -8.83 4.93
C ASP A 331 -0.45 -9.38 5.56
N PRO A 332 -1.54 -8.60 5.62
CA PRO A 332 -2.85 -9.16 5.94
C PRO A 332 -3.27 -10.20 4.88
N GLY A 333 -2.76 -10.06 3.64
CA GLY A 333 -3.14 -10.83 2.46
C GLY A 333 -4.52 -10.43 1.94
N PRO A 334 -4.82 -10.59 0.64
CA PRO A 334 -6.17 -10.37 0.14
C PRO A 334 -7.12 -11.35 0.84
N ASP A 335 -8.08 -10.83 1.58
CA ASP A 335 -9.07 -11.67 2.25
C ASP A 335 -10.12 -12.20 1.26
N ILE A 336 -10.85 -13.22 1.69
CA ILE A 336 -12.17 -13.51 1.16
C ILE A 336 -12.99 -12.25 1.46
N ARG A 337 -13.42 -11.51 0.40
CA ARG A 337 -14.26 -10.30 0.48
C ARG A 337 -15.44 -10.48 1.43
N THR A 338 -15.23 -10.20 2.70
CA THR A 338 -16.17 -10.42 3.79
C THR A 338 -16.05 -9.29 4.79
N TRP A 339 -17.09 -9.12 5.59
CA TRP A 339 -17.11 -8.12 6.65
C TRP A 339 -16.11 -8.39 7.78
N GLU A 340 -15.46 -9.56 7.79
CA GLU A 340 -14.42 -9.97 8.76
C GLU A 340 -13.00 -9.75 8.24
N GLY A 341 -12.83 -9.12 7.06
CA GLY A 341 -11.54 -8.89 6.43
C GLY A 341 -10.55 -8.13 7.32
N ILE A 342 -9.31 -8.60 7.41
CA ILE A 342 -8.23 -7.93 8.18
C ILE A 342 -7.41 -6.94 7.35
N ASP A 343 -7.54 -6.98 6.02
CA ASP A 343 -6.92 -6.04 5.09
C ASP A 343 -7.64 -4.68 5.06
N GLU A 344 -8.86 -4.60 5.60
CA GLU A 344 -9.78 -3.45 5.57
C GLU A 344 -10.48 -3.23 4.21
N HIS A 345 -10.33 -4.12 3.22
CA HIS A 345 -11.05 -4.04 1.95
C HIS A 345 -12.58 -4.12 2.20
N PRO A 346 -13.41 -3.16 1.73
CA PRO A 346 -14.86 -3.23 1.92
C PRO A 346 -15.45 -4.57 1.45
N PRO A 347 -16.42 -5.18 2.17
CA PRO A 347 -17.16 -4.63 3.29
C PRO A 347 -16.51 -4.85 4.67
N ALA A 348 -15.23 -5.19 4.73
CA ALA A 348 -14.52 -5.38 6.00
C ALA A 348 -14.66 -4.17 6.91
N GLN A 349 -14.84 -4.44 8.21
CA GLN A 349 -14.93 -3.38 9.19
C GLN A 349 -13.56 -2.87 9.58
N THR A 350 -13.46 -1.55 9.62
CA THR A 350 -12.23 -0.86 9.98
C THR A 350 -11.72 -1.24 11.37
N ASP A 351 -12.58 -1.54 12.34
CA ASP A 351 -12.12 -1.93 13.69
C ASP A 351 -11.45 -3.31 13.74
N ILE A 352 -11.74 -4.20 12.78
CA ILE A 352 -11.07 -5.50 12.63
C ILE A 352 -9.63 -5.31 12.12
N GLY A 353 -9.46 -4.53 11.05
CA GLY A 353 -8.12 -4.21 10.55
C GLY A 353 -7.30 -3.39 11.54
N GLN A 354 -7.91 -2.41 12.21
CA GLN A 354 -7.26 -1.66 13.30
C GLN A 354 -6.84 -2.58 14.45
N ASN A 355 -7.66 -3.58 14.82
CA ASN A 355 -7.29 -4.56 15.85
C ASN A 355 -6.07 -5.38 15.42
N TRP A 356 -6.09 -5.90 14.19
CA TRP A 356 -4.99 -6.68 13.62
C TRP A 356 -3.69 -5.85 13.59
N MET A 357 -3.76 -4.64 13.03
CA MET A 357 -2.63 -3.73 12.91
C MET A 357 -2.10 -3.29 14.28
N SER A 358 -2.98 -3.07 15.25
CA SER A 358 -2.60 -2.77 16.64
C SER A 358 -1.76 -3.90 17.24
N ASN A 359 -2.15 -5.16 17.03
CA ASN A 359 -1.40 -6.30 17.55
C ASN A 359 0.00 -6.39 16.94
N VAL A 360 0.12 -6.11 15.64
CA VAL A 360 1.41 -6.03 14.95
C VAL A 360 2.29 -4.91 15.53
N VAL A 361 1.76 -3.69 15.63
CA VAL A 361 2.50 -2.55 16.20
C VAL A 361 2.93 -2.83 17.64
N ARG A 362 2.06 -3.43 18.46
CA ARG A 362 2.36 -3.82 19.85
C ARG A 362 3.51 -4.82 19.93
N ALA A 363 3.52 -5.83 19.07
CA ALA A 363 4.59 -6.81 19.03
C ALA A 363 5.93 -6.19 18.66
N LEU A 364 5.95 -5.28 17.67
CA LEU A 364 7.17 -4.57 17.28
C LEU A 364 7.69 -3.66 18.41
N VAL A 365 6.82 -2.87 19.03
CA VAL A 365 7.17 -1.96 20.13
C VAL A 365 7.70 -2.72 21.35
N ALA A 366 7.19 -3.92 21.62
CA ALA A 366 7.65 -4.78 22.70
C ALA A 366 8.94 -5.57 22.36
N SER A 367 9.33 -5.61 21.08
CA SER A 367 10.46 -6.41 20.60
C SER A 367 11.81 -5.87 21.08
N PRO A 368 12.80 -6.73 21.38
CA PRO A 368 14.20 -6.31 21.53
C PRO A 368 14.75 -5.57 20.30
N ASN A 369 14.17 -5.75 19.11
CA ASN A 369 14.57 -5.05 17.89
C ASN A 369 13.98 -3.63 17.76
N TRP A 370 13.08 -3.19 18.65
CA TRP A 370 12.37 -1.89 18.54
C TRP A 370 13.31 -0.72 18.30
N GLU A 371 14.38 -0.61 19.11
CA GLU A 371 15.33 0.51 19.10
C GLU A 371 16.09 0.69 17.77
N SER A 372 16.04 -0.30 16.87
CA SER A 372 16.65 -0.26 15.53
C SER A 372 15.64 -0.58 14.41
N SER A 373 14.33 -0.41 14.66
CA SER A 373 13.28 -0.72 13.70
C SER A 373 12.61 0.53 13.10
N ALA A 374 12.12 0.39 11.86
CA ALA A 374 11.14 1.29 11.28
C ALA A 374 10.04 0.48 10.62
N LEU A 375 8.80 0.74 11.01
CA LEU A 375 7.60 0.18 10.41
C LEU A 375 6.92 1.26 9.56
N PHE A 376 6.83 1.00 8.26
CA PHE A 376 6.05 1.78 7.32
C PHE A 376 4.66 1.17 7.17
N ILE A 377 3.63 1.97 7.32
CA ILE A 377 2.23 1.54 7.17
C ILE A 377 1.59 2.41 6.11
N THR A 378 1.02 1.77 5.10
CA THR A 378 0.33 2.42 3.99
C THR A 378 -0.90 1.61 3.56
N TYR A 379 -1.67 2.17 2.64
CA TYR A 379 -2.67 1.44 1.87
C TYR A 379 -2.20 1.32 0.42
N ASP A 380 -2.76 0.37 -0.32
CA ASP A 380 -2.54 0.18 -1.75
C ASP A 380 -3.16 1.34 -2.56
N GLU A 381 -4.43 1.64 -2.34
CA GLU A 381 -5.20 2.67 -3.03
C GLU A 381 -6.39 3.14 -2.17
N HIS A 382 -7.15 4.13 -2.66
CA HIS A 382 -8.18 4.86 -1.90
C HIS A 382 -9.55 4.17 -1.81
N GLY A 383 -9.77 3.11 -2.55
CA GLY A 383 -10.99 2.31 -2.62
C GLY A 383 -12.13 2.96 -3.38
N GLY A 384 -11.91 4.10 -4.04
CA GLY A 384 -12.98 4.97 -4.54
C GLY A 384 -13.52 5.96 -3.49
N LEU A 385 -12.92 6.02 -2.30
CA LEU A 385 -13.24 6.99 -1.25
C LEU A 385 -12.60 8.34 -1.54
N TYR A 386 -13.29 9.42 -1.14
CA TYR A 386 -12.89 10.77 -1.51
C TYR A 386 -11.52 11.16 -0.95
N ASP A 387 -10.81 11.97 -1.72
CA ASP A 387 -9.74 12.83 -1.23
C ASP A 387 -9.74 14.11 -2.06
N HIS A 388 -9.49 15.24 -1.42
CA HIS A 388 -9.60 16.54 -2.07
C HIS A 388 -8.34 16.97 -2.86
N VAL A 389 -7.21 16.27 -2.72
CA VAL A 389 -5.95 16.70 -3.31
C VAL A 389 -5.74 16.03 -4.66
N ALA A 390 -5.66 16.87 -5.70
CA ALA A 390 -5.28 16.42 -7.03
C ALA A 390 -3.89 15.75 -7.04
N PRO A 391 -3.76 14.51 -7.56
CA PRO A 391 -2.48 13.85 -7.68
C PRO A 391 -1.52 14.60 -8.61
N PRO A 392 -0.23 14.76 -8.24
CA PRO A 392 0.74 15.35 -9.13
C PRO A 392 1.13 14.38 -10.26
N LYS A 393 1.84 14.92 -11.25
CA LYS A 393 2.52 14.09 -12.27
C LYS A 393 3.60 13.24 -11.62
N ALA A 394 3.90 12.12 -12.27
CA ALA A 394 4.83 11.12 -11.80
C ALA A 394 5.74 10.64 -12.95
N CYS A 395 6.97 10.24 -12.65
CA CYS A 395 7.91 9.76 -13.68
C CYS A 395 7.58 8.34 -14.15
N PRO A 396 7.26 8.08 -15.43
CA PRO A 396 6.95 6.73 -15.91
C PRO A 396 8.02 5.73 -15.48
N PRO A 397 7.64 4.54 -14.96
CA PRO A 397 8.63 3.57 -14.47
C PRO A 397 9.53 3.05 -15.59
N ASP A 398 8.95 2.80 -16.77
CA ASP A 398 9.56 2.20 -17.93
C ASP A 398 8.76 2.58 -19.20
N ASP A 399 9.06 1.91 -20.33
CA ASP A 399 8.40 2.13 -21.61
C ASP A 399 7.21 1.18 -21.87
N ARG A 400 6.82 0.35 -20.89
CA ARG A 400 5.73 -0.62 -21.06
C ARG A 400 4.39 0.08 -21.12
N ARG A 401 3.60 -0.24 -22.15
CA ARG A 401 2.29 0.39 -22.42
C ARG A 401 1.26 -0.60 -22.95
N ASP A 402 1.47 -1.90 -22.75
CA ASP A 402 0.70 -2.94 -23.45
C ASP A 402 -0.79 -2.94 -23.09
N SER A 403 -1.16 -2.54 -21.87
CA SER A 403 -2.56 -2.42 -21.43
C SER A 403 -3.18 -1.04 -21.64
N LEU A 404 -2.39 -0.05 -22.05
CA LEU A 404 -2.79 1.35 -22.11
C LEU A 404 -3.44 1.71 -23.46
N ASP A 405 -4.47 2.54 -23.41
CA ASP A 405 -5.08 3.11 -24.62
C ASP A 405 -4.18 4.21 -25.22
N GLU A 406 -4.44 4.58 -26.49
CA GLU A 406 -3.65 5.60 -27.19
C GLU A 406 -3.67 6.95 -26.43
N GLY A 407 -2.49 7.41 -26.05
CA GLY A 407 -2.31 8.68 -25.33
C GLY A 407 -2.23 8.54 -23.81
N GLU A 408 -2.49 7.35 -23.25
CA GLU A 408 -2.30 7.07 -21.83
C GLU A 408 -0.83 6.76 -21.50
N ALA A 409 -0.47 6.98 -20.24
CA ALA A 409 0.84 6.68 -19.67
C ALA A 409 0.73 6.46 -18.16
N PHE A 410 1.68 5.72 -17.59
CA PHE A 410 1.87 5.65 -16.13
C PHE A 410 2.62 6.90 -15.62
N ASP A 411 2.20 8.11 -16.03
CA ASP A 411 2.90 9.38 -15.75
C ASP A 411 2.17 10.29 -14.73
N MET A 412 1.27 9.69 -13.96
CA MET A 412 0.49 10.34 -12.90
C MET A 412 0.42 9.41 -11.68
N TYR A 413 0.48 9.99 -10.48
CA TYR A 413 0.14 9.26 -9.25
C TYR A 413 -1.37 9.08 -9.13
N GLY A 414 -1.81 8.16 -8.28
CA GLY A 414 -3.22 8.06 -7.90
C GLY A 414 -3.57 8.91 -6.69
N VAL A 415 -4.73 8.64 -6.10
CA VAL A 415 -5.28 9.40 -4.97
C VAL A 415 -4.43 9.22 -3.71
N ARG A 416 -4.45 10.20 -2.79
CA ARG A 416 -3.73 10.08 -1.51
C ARG A 416 -4.27 8.94 -0.66
N VAL A 417 -3.34 8.22 -0.04
CA VAL A 417 -3.62 7.16 0.93
C VAL A 417 -2.91 7.46 2.25
N PRO A 418 -3.39 6.95 3.40
CA PRO A 418 -2.71 7.12 4.68
C PRO A 418 -1.29 6.56 4.63
N PHE A 419 -0.33 7.29 5.19
CA PHE A 419 1.06 6.86 5.32
C PHE A 419 1.63 7.23 6.69
N PHE A 420 2.15 6.23 7.40
CA PHE A 420 2.69 6.37 8.75
C PHE A 420 4.10 5.77 8.82
N VAL A 421 4.95 6.42 9.60
CA VAL A 421 6.26 5.88 9.99
C VAL A 421 6.25 5.66 11.50
N VAL A 422 6.26 4.39 11.93
CA VAL A 422 6.32 3.99 13.35
C VAL A 422 7.75 3.54 13.67
N SER A 423 8.49 4.35 14.41
CA SER A 423 9.90 4.11 14.70
C SER A 423 10.37 4.90 15.93
N PRO A 424 11.38 4.44 16.69
CA PRO A 424 12.06 5.28 17.68
C PRO A 424 12.61 6.58 17.08
N PHE A 425 12.97 6.52 15.80
CA PHE A 425 13.56 7.61 15.04
C PHE A 425 12.51 8.51 14.39
N ALA A 426 11.24 8.13 14.33
CA ALA A 426 10.22 8.95 13.70
C ALA A 426 9.91 10.19 14.55
N LYS A 427 9.81 11.36 13.92
CA LYS A 427 9.45 12.61 14.60
C LYS A 427 8.03 12.50 15.17
N GLN A 428 7.80 12.97 16.39
CA GLN A 428 6.48 12.90 17.04
C GLN A 428 5.56 14.00 16.55
N GLY A 429 4.32 13.67 16.19
CA GLY A 429 3.32 14.64 15.75
C GLY A 429 3.70 15.39 14.48
N TYR A 430 4.60 14.83 13.67
CA TYR A 430 5.15 15.47 12.49
C TYR A 430 4.36 15.09 11.24
N VAL A 431 4.07 16.09 10.40
CA VAL A 431 3.44 15.90 9.11
C VAL A 431 4.46 16.24 8.03
N SER A 432 4.81 15.25 7.21
CA SER A 432 5.58 15.51 6.00
C SER A 432 4.64 15.95 4.88
N HIS A 433 5.03 17.04 4.21
CA HIS A 433 4.36 17.58 3.03
C HIS A 433 5.12 17.27 1.74
N ASN A 434 6.15 16.43 1.80
CA ASN A 434 6.87 15.98 0.62
C ASN A 434 6.01 14.99 -0.17
N VAL A 435 6.12 15.03 -1.49
CA VAL A 435 5.42 14.09 -2.38
C VAL A 435 6.08 12.71 -2.29
N TYR A 436 5.28 11.73 -1.90
CA TYR A 436 5.66 10.33 -1.80
C TYR A 436 4.70 9.43 -2.56
N ASP A 437 5.17 8.22 -2.85
CA ASP A 437 4.37 7.09 -3.33
C ASP A 437 4.93 5.77 -2.77
N HIS A 438 4.39 4.62 -3.18
CA HIS A 438 4.85 3.31 -2.70
C HIS A 438 6.34 3.07 -2.94
N THR A 439 6.90 3.64 -4.01
CA THR A 439 8.32 3.51 -4.32
C THR A 439 9.23 4.33 -3.40
N SER A 440 8.67 5.26 -2.62
CA SER A 440 9.41 6.02 -1.60
C SER A 440 9.86 5.11 -0.44
N ILE A 441 9.09 4.06 -0.13
CA ILE A 441 9.50 3.01 0.83
C ILE A 441 10.65 2.19 0.26
N LEU A 442 10.56 1.78 -1.02
CA LEU A 442 11.65 1.11 -1.71
C LEU A 442 12.92 1.95 -1.71
N ARG A 443 12.78 3.26 -1.92
CA ARG A 443 13.91 4.17 -1.95
C ARG A 443 14.61 4.29 -0.59
N PHE A 444 13.86 4.20 0.51
CA PHE A 444 14.41 4.10 1.86
C PHE A 444 15.23 2.81 2.07
N ILE A 445 14.67 1.65 1.69
CA ILE A 445 15.35 0.35 1.76
C ILE A 445 16.66 0.40 0.94
N GLN A 446 16.57 0.95 -0.27
CA GLN A 446 17.71 1.12 -1.16
C GLN A 446 18.80 1.99 -0.56
N ALA A 447 18.43 3.10 0.10
CA ALA A 447 19.40 3.98 0.76
C ALA A 447 20.08 3.29 1.96
N ARG A 448 19.30 2.56 2.77
CA ARG A 448 19.81 1.83 3.93
C ARG A 448 20.80 0.73 3.55
N PHE A 449 20.56 0.02 2.45
CA PHE A 449 21.37 -1.15 2.08
C PHE A 449 22.27 -0.95 0.86
N THR A 450 22.30 0.27 0.31
CA THR A 450 23.07 0.62 -0.90
C THR A 450 22.68 -0.30 -2.07
N ILE A 451 21.41 -0.24 -2.44
CA ILE A 451 20.80 -0.97 -3.57
C ILE A 451 20.37 0.07 -4.61
N PRO A 452 20.57 -0.16 -5.92
CA PRO A 452 20.13 0.77 -6.95
C PRO A 452 18.61 0.73 -7.16
N ALA A 453 18.11 1.73 -7.88
CA ALA A 453 16.73 1.79 -8.35
C ALA A 453 16.40 0.62 -9.31
N LEU A 454 15.19 0.08 -9.19
CA LEU A 454 14.62 -0.95 -10.07
C LEU A 454 14.17 -0.36 -11.40
N THR A 455 13.55 0.82 -11.37
CA THR A 455 12.94 1.47 -12.53
C THR A 455 13.26 2.96 -12.54
N ASN A 456 12.70 3.72 -13.47
CA ASN A 456 12.78 5.17 -13.42
C ASN A 456 11.89 5.76 -12.31
N ARG A 457 10.87 5.03 -11.82
CA ARG A 457 9.95 5.55 -10.81
C ARG A 457 10.66 5.73 -9.47
N ASP A 458 11.26 4.67 -8.94
CA ASP A 458 11.98 4.70 -7.67
C ASP A 458 13.33 5.44 -7.76
N ALA A 459 13.96 5.49 -8.94
CA ALA A 459 15.11 6.35 -9.18
C ALA A 459 14.80 7.84 -8.93
N ASN A 460 13.56 8.27 -9.21
CA ASN A 460 13.09 9.64 -9.03
C ASN A 460 12.22 9.83 -7.77
N ALA A 461 12.07 8.80 -6.94
CA ALA A 461 11.37 8.91 -5.65
C ALA A 461 12.24 9.59 -4.58
N GLU A 462 11.58 10.26 -3.64
CA GLU A 462 12.21 10.76 -2.41
C GLU A 462 12.03 9.71 -1.32
N ALA A 463 13.11 9.32 -0.64
CA ALA A 463 12.95 8.52 0.57
C ALA A 463 12.41 9.42 1.72
N PRO A 464 11.53 8.91 2.60
CA PRO A 464 10.87 9.69 3.66
C PRO A 464 11.79 10.11 4.82
N PHE A 465 13.01 10.58 4.54
CA PHE A 465 14.02 10.94 5.54
C PHE A 465 13.62 12.10 6.44
N ASP A 466 12.81 13.05 5.94
CA ASP A 466 12.35 14.18 6.73
C ASP A 466 11.40 13.77 7.87
N MET A 467 10.82 12.57 7.80
CA MET A 467 9.99 11.98 8.85
C MET A 467 10.82 11.43 10.01
N PHE A 468 12.15 11.39 9.89
CA PHE A 468 13.06 10.85 10.90
C PHE A 468 13.96 11.91 11.54
N ASP A 469 14.33 11.67 12.79
CA ASP A 469 15.48 12.26 13.48
C ASP A 469 16.42 11.12 13.91
N PHE A 470 17.42 10.84 13.07
CA PHE A 470 18.40 9.77 13.30
C PHE A 470 19.47 10.15 14.35
N GLU A 471 19.65 11.45 14.63
CA GLU A 471 20.66 11.94 15.58
C GLU A 471 20.11 11.98 17.01
N ALA A 472 18.85 12.40 17.17
CA ALA A 472 18.16 12.52 18.45
C ALA A 472 16.79 11.80 18.43
N PRO A 473 16.78 10.45 18.48
CA PRO A 473 15.54 9.67 18.37
C PRO A 473 14.54 10.08 19.47
N PRO A 474 13.37 10.62 19.13
CA PRO A 474 12.47 11.25 20.09
C PRO A 474 11.68 10.23 20.91
N THR A 475 11.49 9.03 20.38
CA THR A 475 10.63 8.01 20.98
C THR A 475 11.47 6.87 21.52
N ARG A 476 11.86 6.96 22.79
CA ARG A 476 12.56 5.88 23.51
C ARG A 476 11.74 5.39 24.70
N GLY A 477 11.76 4.08 24.92
CA GLY A 477 11.07 3.45 26.05
C GLY A 477 9.64 3.00 25.75
N ALA A 478 8.90 2.68 26.82
CA ALA A 478 7.58 2.06 26.72
C ALA A 478 6.55 3.01 26.12
N LEU A 479 5.79 2.49 25.15
CA LEU A 479 4.66 3.16 24.53
C LEU A 479 3.37 2.41 24.85
N ASP A 480 2.31 3.17 25.12
CA ASP A 480 0.97 2.61 25.33
C ASP A 480 0.24 2.57 23.98
N VAL A 481 0.48 1.51 23.22
CA VAL A 481 -0.19 1.29 21.92
C VAL A 481 -1.65 0.88 22.20
N PRO A 482 -2.64 1.56 21.61
CA PRO A 482 -4.05 1.34 21.94
C PRO A 482 -4.49 -0.07 21.53
N GLU A 483 -5.17 -0.78 22.42
CA GLU A 483 -5.92 -1.98 22.04
C GLU A 483 -7.23 -1.58 21.37
N VAL A 484 -7.43 -1.98 20.13
CA VAL A 484 -8.65 -1.66 19.39
C VAL A 484 -9.66 -2.78 19.57
N ALA A 485 -10.79 -2.50 20.23
CA ALA A 485 -11.84 -3.48 20.42
C ALA A 485 -12.74 -3.57 19.18
N ILE A 486 -13.04 -4.81 18.76
CA ILE A 486 -14.01 -5.06 17.67
C ILE A 486 -15.42 -4.80 18.18
N ASN A 487 -16.14 -3.90 17.53
CA ASN A 487 -17.52 -3.56 17.85
C ASN A 487 -18.47 -4.63 17.31
N GLN A 488 -18.88 -5.53 18.19
CA GLN A 488 -19.78 -6.64 17.85
C GLN A 488 -21.15 -6.20 17.32
N GLU A 489 -21.63 -5.00 17.68
CA GLU A 489 -22.88 -4.47 17.13
C GLU A 489 -22.73 -4.02 15.69
N ARG A 490 -21.62 -3.32 15.37
CA ARG A 490 -21.27 -2.99 13.98
C ARG A 490 -21.08 -4.27 13.17
N LEU A 491 -20.37 -5.26 13.73
CA LEU A 491 -20.14 -6.55 13.08
C LEU A 491 -21.44 -7.26 12.69
N ALA A 492 -22.33 -7.44 13.66
CA ALA A 492 -23.63 -8.08 13.42
C ALA A 492 -24.51 -7.29 12.43
N LYS A 493 -24.44 -5.95 12.44
CA LYS A 493 -25.14 -5.11 11.46
C LYS A 493 -24.62 -5.38 10.04
N CYS A 494 -23.32 -5.40 9.83
CA CYS A 494 -22.74 -5.68 8.51
C CYS A 494 -23.04 -7.11 8.06
N GLU A 495 -22.92 -8.10 8.95
CA GLU A 495 -23.36 -9.46 8.69
C GLU A 495 -24.82 -9.50 8.21
N SER A 496 -25.73 -8.76 8.85
CA SER A 496 -27.14 -8.73 8.43
C SER A 496 -27.38 -8.17 7.02
N ILE A 497 -26.49 -7.29 6.55
CA ILE A 497 -26.57 -6.68 5.20
C ILE A 497 -26.08 -7.65 4.13
N TRP A 498 -25.05 -8.43 4.46
CA TRP A 498 -24.34 -9.28 3.50
C TRP A 498 -24.69 -10.77 3.57
N SER A 499 -25.31 -11.24 4.65
CA SER A 499 -25.73 -12.65 4.82
C SER A 499 -27.07 -12.99 4.14
N LYS A 500 -27.27 -14.29 3.85
CA LYS A 500 -28.40 -14.88 3.12
C LYS A 500 -29.68 -15.04 3.93
#